data_AF-A0A845APF4-F1
#
_entry.id   AF-A0A845APF4-F1
#
_cell.length_a   1.000
_cell.length_b   1.000
_cell.length_c   1.000
_cell.angle_alpha   90.00
_cell.angle_beta   90.00
_cell.angle_gamma   90.00
#
_symmetry.space_group_name_H-M   'P 1'
#
loop_
_entity.id
_entity.type
_entity.pdbx_description
1 polymer ?
#
loop_
_entity_poly.entity_id
_entity_poly.type
_entity_poly.pdbx_seq_one_letter_code
_entity_poly.pdbx_strand_id
1 'polypeptide(L)'
;MFELALSLALSIQSQPTTRTDLPPAPPPARAQSTPKRKKIYVRDSSKAAKIEVDDPMQEICVRTPVVGSRVKVRTVCQDQAAWKAYLLAQDAMAQEWDKADPGVPVI
;
A
#
# COMPACT_ATOMS: atom_id res chain seq x y z
N MET A 1 34.92 53.40 -9.81
CA MET A 1 34.11 54.55 -10.26
C MET A 1 32.99 54.01 -11.13
N PHE A 2 31.77 54.03 -10.58
CA PHE A 2 30.55 54.69 -11.13
C PHE A 2 30.00 53.99 -12.39
N GLU A 3 29.03 53.10 -12.22
CA GLU A 3 27.56 53.33 -12.21
C GLU A 3 26.97 53.55 -13.61
N LEU A 4 26.01 52.71 -14.02
CA LEU A 4 24.61 53.12 -14.19
C LEU A 4 23.75 51.95 -14.68
N ALA A 5 22.64 51.76 -13.96
CA ALA A 5 21.59 50.79 -14.21
C ALA A 5 20.75 51.14 -15.45
N LEU A 6 20.14 50.12 -16.09
CA LEU A 6 18.84 50.30 -16.72
C LEU A 6 18.03 49.00 -16.69
N SER A 7 16.99 48.99 -15.86
CA SER A 7 15.96 47.96 -15.81
C SER A 7 15.06 48.07 -17.04
N LEU A 8 14.82 46.96 -17.75
CA LEU A 8 13.63 46.82 -18.59
C LEU A 8 12.85 45.59 -18.14
N ALA A 9 11.70 45.87 -17.53
CA ALA A 9 10.69 44.89 -17.18
C ALA A 9 10.16 44.23 -18.46
N LEU A 10 10.13 42.90 -18.49
CA LEU A 10 9.25 42.15 -19.38
C LEU A 10 8.31 41.30 -18.54
N SER A 11 7.14 41.86 -18.31
CA SER A 11 5.97 41.23 -17.72
C SER A 11 5.54 40.08 -18.62
N ILE A 12 5.78 38.84 -18.21
CA ILE A 12 5.12 37.69 -18.84
C ILE A 12 3.66 37.74 -18.38
N GLN A 13 2.82 38.36 -19.20
CA GLN A 13 1.37 38.29 -19.10
C GLN A 13 0.97 36.82 -19.26
N SER A 14 0.46 36.22 -18.18
CA SER A 14 -0.25 34.96 -18.25
C SER A 14 -1.55 35.21 -19.03
N GLN A 15 -1.61 34.75 -20.27
CA GLN A 15 -2.87 34.70 -21.01
C GLN A 15 -3.80 33.69 -20.33
N PRO A 16 -5.07 34.02 -20.07
CA PRO A 16 -6.05 33.03 -19.65
C PRO A 16 -6.33 32.10 -20.83
N THR A 17 -5.85 30.86 -20.77
CA THR A 17 -6.17 29.84 -21.76
C THR A 17 -7.66 29.50 -21.63
N THR A 18 -8.46 30.03 -22.55
CA THR A 18 -9.86 29.68 -22.69
C THR A 18 -9.99 28.18 -22.94
N ARG A 19 -10.95 27.53 -22.26
CA ARG A 19 -11.19 26.07 -22.15
C ARG A 19 -11.40 25.31 -23.49
N THR A 20 -11.30 25.99 -24.63
CA THR A 20 -11.77 25.51 -25.95
C THR A 20 -10.65 24.92 -26.83
N ASP A 21 -9.37 25.16 -26.51
CA ASP A 21 -8.22 24.73 -27.35
C ASP A 21 -7.58 23.38 -26.92
N LEU A 22 -8.29 22.57 -26.12
CA LEU A 22 -7.80 21.25 -25.76
C LEU A 22 -8.10 20.24 -26.89
N PRO A 23 -7.10 19.49 -27.39
CA PRO A 23 -7.37 18.39 -28.32
C PRO A 23 -8.33 17.39 -27.67
N PRO A 24 -9.23 16.75 -28.45
CA PRO A 24 -10.17 15.79 -27.90
C PRO A 24 -9.40 14.69 -27.17
N ALA A 25 -9.71 14.49 -25.89
CA ALA A 25 -9.05 13.48 -25.07
C ALA A 25 -9.18 12.12 -25.77
N PRO A 26 -8.10 11.32 -25.86
CA PRO A 26 -8.19 9.97 -26.40
C PRO A 26 -9.26 9.19 -25.61
N PRO A 27 -10.02 8.30 -26.27
CA PRO A 27 -11.01 7.49 -25.57
C PRO A 27 -10.32 6.76 -24.41
N PRO A 28 -10.97 6.65 -23.22
CA PRO A 28 -10.36 5.98 -22.09
C PRO A 28 -9.96 4.58 -22.53
N ALA A 29 -8.68 4.24 -22.39
CA ALA A 29 -8.18 2.90 -22.66
C ALA A 29 -9.10 1.95 -21.90
N ARG A 30 -9.81 1.07 -22.64
CA ARG A 30 -10.68 0.06 -22.02
C ARG A 30 -9.81 -0.67 -21.00
N ALA A 31 -10.10 -0.45 -19.72
CA ALA A 31 -9.47 -1.20 -18.65
C ALA A 31 -9.73 -2.67 -18.97
N GLN A 32 -8.69 -3.36 -19.42
CA GLN A 32 -8.76 -4.80 -19.64
C GLN A 32 -9.15 -5.39 -18.29
N SER A 33 -10.39 -5.88 -18.20
CA SER A 33 -10.87 -6.53 -17.00
C SER A 33 -10.02 -7.77 -16.82
N THR A 34 -9.03 -7.70 -15.92
CA THR A 34 -8.28 -8.87 -15.53
C THR A 34 -9.29 -9.92 -15.06
N PRO A 35 -9.13 -11.19 -15.47
CA PRO A 35 -10.07 -12.24 -15.08
C PRO A 35 -10.20 -12.24 -13.55
N LYS A 36 -11.43 -12.29 -13.04
CA LYS A 36 -11.71 -12.31 -11.59
C LYS A 36 -11.06 -13.55 -10.98
N ARG A 37 -9.85 -13.40 -10.44
CA ARG A 37 -9.11 -14.47 -9.76
C ARG A 37 -9.88 -14.92 -8.51
N LYS A 38 -9.92 -16.23 -8.25
CA LYS A 38 -10.64 -16.80 -7.11
C LYS A 38 -9.91 -16.43 -5.82
N LYS A 39 -10.61 -15.81 -4.86
CA LYS A 39 -10.03 -15.50 -3.55
C LYS A 39 -10.10 -16.73 -2.65
N ILE A 40 -9.00 -17.04 -1.95
CA ILE A 40 -8.95 -18.12 -0.97
C ILE A 40 -9.21 -17.52 0.41
N TYR A 41 -10.11 -18.10 1.21
CA TYR A 41 -10.39 -17.61 2.56
C TYR A 41 -9.87 -18.57 3.62
N VAL A 42 -9.13 -18.05 4.57
CA VAL A 42 -8.57 -18.79 5.70
C VAL A 42 -8.82 -18.07 7.02
N ARG A 43 -8.66 -18.83 8.12
CA ARG A 43 -8.85 -18.31 9.48
C ARG A 43 -7.58 -17.74 10.10
N ASP A 44 -6.40 -18.08 9.59
CA ASP A 44 -5.12 -17.82 10.25
C ASP A 44 -4.04 -17.49 9.21
N SER A 45 -3.16 -16.54 9.54
CA SER A 45 -1.98 -16.16 8.77
C SER A 45 -1.00 -17.33 8.61
N SER A 46 -0.88 -18.21 9.62
CA SER A 46 -0.04 -19.41 9.56
C SER A 46 -0.50 -20.38 8.46
N LYS A 47 -1.82 -20.49 8.27
CA LYS A 47 -2.41 -21.28 7.18
C LYS A 47 -2.28 -20.55 5.85
N ALA A 48 -2.42 -19.22 5.84
CA ALA A 48 -2.27 -18.41 4.64
C ALA A 48 -0.90 -18.59 3.98
N ALA A 49 0.18 -18.66 4.76
CA ALA A 49 1.53 -18.83 4.23
C ALA A 49 1.82 -20.25 3.67
N LYS A 50 1.09 -21.27 4.12
CA LYS A 50 1.32 -22.70 3.78
C LYS A 50 0.47 -23.20 2.61
N ILE A 51 -0.56 -22.47 2.20
CA ILE A 51 -1.39 -22.86 1.06
C ILE A 51 -0.53 -22.83 -0.20
N GLU A 52 -0.58 -23.92 -0.96
CA GLU A 52 -0.07 -23.95 -2.33
C GLU A 52 -1.07 -23.27 -3.25
N VAL A 53 -0.59 -22.32 -4.02
CA VAL A 53 -1.40 -21.50 -4.91
C VAL A 53 -0.84 -21.67 -6.31
N ASP A 54 -1.70 -22.02 -7.26
CA ASP A 54 -1.29 -22.23 -8.66
C ASP A 54 -0.87 -20.92 -9.33
N ASP A 55 -1.41 -19.79 -8.87
CA ASP A 55 -1.16 -18.45 -9.39
C ASP A 55 -0.55 -17.53 -8.30
N PRO A 56 0.64 -16.96 -8.52
CA PRO A 56 1.31 -16.12 -7.52
C PRO A 56 0.55 -14.82 -7.18
N MET A 57 -0.33 -14.29 -8.06
CA MET A 57 -1.14 -13.10 -7.72
C MET A 57 -2.55 -13.44 -7.25
N GLN A 58 -2.82 -14.70 -6.95
CA GLN A 58 -4.08 -15.07 -6.32
C GLN A 58 -4.09 -14.65 -4.84
N GLU A 59 -5.11 -13.89 -4.45
CA GLU A 59 -5.23 -13.35 -3.10
C GLU A 59 -5.71 -14.40 -2.09
N ILE A 60 -5.01 -14.45 -0.96
CA ILE A 60 -5.39 -15.22 0.23
C ILE A 60 -5.87 -14.23 1.30
N CYS A 61 -7.09 -14.46 1.78
CA CYS A 61 -7.78 -13.59 2.72
C CYS A 61 -7.92 -14.25 4.10
N VAL A 62 -7.33 -13.65 5.13
CA VAL A 62 -7.52 -14.04 6.53
C VAL A 62 -8.71 -13.29 7.12
N ARG A 63 -9.64 -14.01 7.75
CA ARG A 63 -10.80 -13.44 8.46
C ARG A 63 -10.64 -13.60 9.96
N THR A 64 -10.49 -12.49 10.66
CA THR A 64 -10.30 -12.47 12.11
C THR A 64 -11.50 -11.82 12.79
N PRO A 65 -12.11 -12.46 13.80
CA PRO A 65 -13.15 -11.82 14.59
C PRO A 65 -12.55 -10.64 15.37
N VAL A 66 -13.26 -9.51 15.41
CA VAL A 66 -12.82 -8.34 16.20
C VAL A 66 -13.70 -8.24 17.43
N VAL A 67 -13.14 -8.60 18.59
CA VAL A 67 -13.85 -8.53 19.87
C VAL A 67 -14.06 -7.07 20.26
N GLY A 68 -15.28 -6.73 20.70
CA GLY A 68 -15.61 -5.37 21.16
C GLY A 68 -15.89 -4.34 20.05
N SER A 69 -15.82 -4.74 18.77
CA SER A 69 -16.17 -3.86 17.64
C SER A 69 -17.60 -4.09 17.17
N ARG A 70 -18.23 -3.04 16.61
CA ARG A 70 -19.49 -3.17 15.86
C ARG A 70 -19.30 -4.01 14.59
N VAL A 71 -18.08 -4.03 14.04
CA VAL A 71 -17.71 -4.87 12.90
C VAL A 71 -17.29 -6.24 13.42
N LYS A 72 -18.10 -7.26 13.14
CA LYS A 72 -17.89 -8.62 13.66
C LYS A 72 -16.60 -9.28 13.18
N VAL A 73 -16.15 -8.95 11.96
CA VAL A 73 -15.02 -9.61 11.30
C VAL A 73 -14.19 -8.61 10.51
N ARG A 74 -12.87 -8.62 10.71
CA ARG A 74 -11.89 -7.95 9.86
C ARG A 74 -11.36 -8.95 8.85
N THR A 75 -11.31 -8.55 7.59
CA THR A 75 -10.70 -9.35 6.51
C THR A 75 -9.48 -8.64 5.98
N VAL A 76 -8.36 -9.36 5.85
CA VAL A 76 -7.14 -8.87 5.23
C VAL A 76 -6.78 -9.83 4.10
N CYS A 77 -6.63 -9.31 2.88
CA CYS A 77 -6.27 -10.08 1.70
C CYS A 77 -4.87 -9.68 1.23
N GLN A 78 -4.00 -10.66 1.04
CA GLN A 78 -2.64 -10.47 0.51
C GLN A 78 -2.25 -11.68 -0.34
N ASP A 79 -1.21 -11.52 -1.15
CA ASP A 79 -0.59 -12.63 -1.87
C ASP A 79 0.19 -13.57 -0.94
N GLN A 80 0.58 -14.73 -1.45
CA GLN A 80 1.28 -15.74 -0.66
C GLN A 80 2.65 -15.25 -0.16
N ALA A 81 3.38 -14.46 -0.97
CA ALA A 81 4.71 -13.98 -0.60
C ALA A 81 4.62 -12.97 0.56
N ALA A 82 3.64 -12.07 0.51
CA ALA A 82 3.37 -11.15 1.61
C ALA A 82 2.99 -11.88 2.91
N TRP A 83 2.17 -12.93 2.86
CA TRP A 83 1.86 -13.73 4.05
C TRP A 83 3.09 -14.45 4.65
N LYS A 84 4.00 -14.96 3.80
CA LYS A 84 5.27 -15.54 4.26
C LYS A 84 6.16 -14.48 4.92
N ALA A 85 6.29 -13.31 4.29
CA ALA A 85 7.06 -12.19 4.84
C ALA A 85 6.49 -11.71 6.18
N TYR A 86 5.17 -11.67 6.32
CA TYR A 86 4.50 -11.31 7.56
C TYR A 86 4.86 -12.26 8.70
N LEU A 87 4.83 -13.58 8.47
CA LEU A 87 5.22 -14.56 9.51
C LEU A 87 6.70 -14.43 9.88
N LEU A 88 7.58 -14.27 8.89
CA LEU A 88 9.01 -14.05 9.16
C LEU A 88 9.26 -12.79 10.01
N ALA A 89 8.52 -11.71 9.73
CA ALA A 89 8.60 -10.50 10.54
C ALA A 89 8.09 -10.73 11.97
N GLN A 90 7.02 -11.51 12.15
CA GLN A 90 6.53 -11.86 13.49
C GLN A 90 7.54 -12.71 14.27
N ASP A 91 8.15 -13.71 13.63
CA ASP A 91 9.16 -14.56 14.26
C ASP A 91 10.41 -13.76 14.64
N ALA A 92 10.85 -12.85 13.77
CA ALA A 92 11.97 -11.95 14.06
C ALA A 92 11.68 -11.04 15.26
N MET A 93 10.49 -10.42 15.30
CA MET A 93 10.08 -9.60 16.45
C MET A 93 10.05 -10.43 17.73
N ALA A 94 9.47 -11.63 17.72
CA ALA A 94 9.41 -12.49 18.89
C ALA A 94 10.82 -12.81 19.45
N GLN A 95 11.78 -13.12 18.57
CA GLN A 95 13.16 -13.39 18.97
C GLN A 95 13.87 -12.17 19.55
N GLU A 96 13.55 -10.96 19.10
CA GLU A 96 14.09 -9.72 19.68
C GLU A 96 13.59 -9.51 21.10
N TRP A 97 12.29 -9.74 21.35
CA TRP A 97 11.69 -9.62 22.68
C TRP A 97 12.20 -10.68 23.66
N ASP A 98 12.42 -11.91 23.21
CA ASP A 98 13.00 -12.98 24.06
C ASP A 98 14.44 -12.66 24.51
N LYS A 99 15.15 -11.83 23.74
CA LYS A 99 16.53 -11.41 24.03
C LYS A 99 16.61 -10.06 24.74
N ALA A 100 15.48 -9.37 24.93
CA ALA A 100 15.47 -8.12 25.68
C ALA A 100 15.72 -8.44 27.16
N ASP A 101 16.81 -7.90 27.72
CA ASP A 101 17.17 -8.08 29.12
C ASP A 101 15.95 -7.80 30.03
N PRO A 102 15.65 -8.68 31.01
CA PRO A 102 14.64 -8.37 32.01
C PRO A 102 15.07 -7.08 32.71
N GLY A 103 14.23 -6.04 32.59
CA GLY A 103 14.57 -4.67 32.95
C GLY A 103 15.22 -4.54 34.33
N VAL A 104 16.10 -3.53 34.43
CA VAL A 104 16.90 -3.15 35.61
C VAL A 104 16.16 -3.45 36.91
N PRO A 105 16.76 -4.22 37.85
CA PRO A 105 16.11 -4.52 39.11
C PRO A 105 15.79 -3.21 39.83
N VAL A 106 14.52 -3.01 40.14
CA VAL A 106 14.08 -1.91 41.00
C VAL A 106 14.66 -2.18 42.39
N ILE A 107 15.65 -1.38 42.77
CA ILE A 107 16.31 -1.41 44.09
C ILE A 107 15.42 -0.70 45.11
#